data_AF-A0A2A8VD72-F1
#
_entry.id   AF-A0A2A8VD72-F1
#
_cell.length_a   1.000
_cell.length_b   1.000
_cell.length_c   1.000
_cell.angle_alpha   90.00
_cell.angle_beta   90.00
_cell.angle_gamma   90.00
#
_symmetry.space_group_name_H-M   'P 1'
#
loop_
_entity.id
_entity.type
_entity.pdbx_description
1 polymer ?
#
loop_
_entity_poly.entity_id
_entity_poly.type
_entity_poly.pdbx_seq_one_letter_code
_entity_poly.pdbx_strand_id
1 'polypeptide(L)'
;MKYLTMILLSLSLFLIGCDEEVTTENTSHQSENNTKNSKQEEEGKTDNTKESFYDEIKEVPESAEELINQSPGQFAAKPVSSDEWESKVMKEIRKAPSLSENPTEEEYDNYFKYLYSLVSEDFQDPQELLKKWEYAVSGTPNATDEKYKFKENYNIEVILDSSGSMKNKVGNQTQMALAKESIHNFLSTVPEEANVSLRVYGHKGTGSDADKEKSCSSVEQVYDFKPYNEKEFEQALDSFQPSGWTPIEGALKASKKAFSSYDSESNTNLIYLVSDGIETCDGNPAGFAKTLADSNINPIVNVIGFNVDSEAQKQLKEIASNTDGTYTTVTNSDQLENEFNRAKDVLGSWKEWKEDALDDVDAKETDAYFDVLGYTNDFYFTGLSQSNNLSSLIQNIYLEDIITQEDKEELQNRLKNVEDLLKEAEKEIENDLNNSSSKRLNDLKDEIHKKYDSNTNP
;
A
#
# COMPACT_ATOMS: atom_id res chain seq x y z
N MET A 1 21.77 17.20 53.07
CA MET A 1 22.66 18.20 52.42
C MET A 1 22.17 18.28 50.97
N LYS A 2 21.31 19.25 50.61
CA LYS A 2 21.64 20.59 50.04
C LYS A 2 22.57 20.42 48.82
N TYR A 3 22.23 20.79 47.57
CA TYR A 3 21.70 22.05 47.01
C TYR A 3 20.93 21.71 45.70
N LEU A 4 19.81 22.32 45.27
CA LEU A 4 19.28 23.70 45.18
C LEU A 4 19.98 24.61 44.17
N THR A 5 19.31 24.85 43.03
CA THR A 5 19.24 26.07 42.17
C THR A 5 18.32 25.68 41.00
N MET A 6 17.06 26.11 40.76
CA MET A 6 16.33 27.38 40.85
C MET A 6 16.97 28.54 40.06
N ILE A 7 16.47 28.76 38.84
CA ILE A 7 16.55 30.05 38.13
C ILE A 7 15.11 30.42 37.74
N LEU A 8 14.74 31.62 38.14
CA LEU A 8 13.42 32.24 38.07
C LEU A 8 13.50 33.44 37.10
N LEU A 9 12.43 33.62 36.32
CA LEU A 9 11.86 34.88 35.79
C LEU A 9 12.76 35.89 35.03
N SER A 10 12.28 36.30 33.84
CA SER A 10 12.00 37.72 33.60
C SER A 10 10.98 37.94 32.47
N LEU A 11 9.90 38.59 32.89
CA LEU A 11 8.81 39.20 32.12
C LEU A 11 9.30 40.47 31.39
N SER A 12 8.84 40.74 30.16
CA SER A 12 8.70 42.13 29.67
C SER A 12 7.74 42.21 28.47
N LEU A 13 6.58 42.83 28.73
CA LEU A 13 5.66 43.41 27.75
C LEU A 13 6.33 44.55 26.97
N PHE A 14 5.96 44.69 25.69
CA PHE A 14 5.83 45.99 25.03
C PHE A 14 4.48 46.06 24.32
N LEU A 15 3.70 47.09 24.67
CA LEU A 15 2.50 47.57 24.00
C LEU A 15 2.86 48.89 23.28
N ILE A 16 1.93 49.32 22.40
CA ILE A 16 1.78 50.62 21.69
C ILE A 16 2.24 50.54 20.21
N GLY A 17 1.44 50.91 19.20
CA GLY A 17 0.12 51.57 19.17
C GLY A 17 -0.48 51.67 17.75
N CYS A 18 -1.73 52.13 17.68
CA CYS A 18 -2.53 52.43 16.48
C CYS A 18 -2.19 53.79 15.86
N ASP A 19 -2.46 53.99 14.56
CA ASP A 19 -3.28 55.12 14.10
C ASP A 19 -3.82 54.94 12.66
N GLU A 20 -5.01 55.50 12.43
CA GLU A 20 -5.85 55.50 11.21
C GLU A 20 -5.78 56.84 10.44
N GLU A 21 -6.20 56.82 9.16
CA GLU A 21 -6.99 57.82 8.38
C GLU A 21 -6.54 57.83 6.89
N VAL A 22 -7.32 57.47 5.86
CA VAL A 22 -8.64 57.92 5.33
C VAL A 22 -8.52 58.96 4.18
N THR A 23 -9.22 58.66 3.07
CA THR A 23 -9.96 59.51 2.08
C THR A 23 -9.71 59.04 0.63
N THR A 24 -10.65 58.36 -0.04
CA THR A 24 -11.88 58.80 -0.76
C THR A 24 -11.66 59.79 -1.91
N GLU A 25 -12.11 59.43 -3.12
CA GLU A 25 -13.07 60.27 -3.86
C GLU A 25 -13.84 59.53 -4.99
N ASN A 26 -15.12 59.91 -5.07
CA ASN A 26 -16.23 59.48 -5.92
C ASN A 26 -16.24 60.18 -7.29
N THR A 27 -16.98 59.64 -8.27
CA THR A 27 -18.08 60.24 -9.09
C THR A 27 -18.15 59.56 -10.48
N SER A 28 -19.24 59.51 -11.25
CA SER A 28 -20.72 59.44 -11.10
C SER A 28 -21.33 59.58 -12.52
N HIS A 29 -22.59 59.14 -12.69
CA HIS A 29 -23.58 59.48 -13.75
C HIS A 29 -23.48 58.79 -15.13
N GLN A 30 -24.48 57.93 -15.48
CA GLN A 30 -25.74 58.22 -16.23
C GLN A 30 -25.49 58.60 -17.69
N SER A 31 -26.22 58.18 -18.73
CA SER A 31 -27.54 57.55 -18.93
C SER A 31 -27.70 57.36 -20.45
N GLU A 32 -28.52 56.42 -20.94
CA GLU A 32 -29.30 56.68 -22.17
C GLU A 32 -30.51 55.76 -22.33
N ASN A 33 -31.65 56.38 -22.62
CA ASN A 33 -32.98 55.83 -22.86
C ASN A 33 -33.13 55.35 -24.32
N ASN A 34 -34.05 54.40 -24.57
CA ASN A 34 -34.94 54.52 -25.72
C ASN A 34 -36.28 53.79 -25.54
N THR A 35 -37.36 54.46 -25.98
CA THR A 35 -38.78 54.18 -25.74
C THR A 35 -39.49 53.68 -27.00
N LYS A 36 -40.55 52.87 -26.79
CA LYS A 36 -41.85 52.73 -27.55
C LYS A 36 -42.12 51.28 -28.01
N ASN A 37 -43.33 50.73 -28.06
CA ASN A 37 -44.68 51.04 -27.56
C ASN A 37 -45.59 49.89 -28.10
N SER A 38 -46.47 49.26 -27.30
CA SER A 38 -47.83 48.85 -27.72
C SER A 38 -48.66 48.31 -26.54
N LYS A 39 -49.87 48.86 -26.39
CA LYS A 39 -51.04 48.38 -25.63
C LYS A 39 -51.52 47.02 -26.19
N GLN A 40 -52.33 46.14 -25.59
CA GLN A 40 -53.30 46.00 -24.47
C GLN A 40 -53.31 44.44 -24.21
N GLU A 41 -53.64 43.82 -23.07
CA GLU A 41 -54.85 43.87 -22.25
C GLU A 41 -54.68 42.87 -21.07
N GLU A 42 -55.32 43.19 -19.94
CA GLU A 42 -55.84 42.32 -18.87
C GLU A 42 -54.97 41.61 -17.81
N GLU A 43 -55.56 41.71 -16.60
CA GLU A 43 -55.46 40.90 -15.38
C GLU A 43 -54.31 41.14 -14.38
N GLY A 44 -54.74 41.51 -13.16
CA GLY A 44 -53.89 41.91 -12.05
C GLY A 44 -53.17 40.75 -11.38
N LYS A 45 -51.97 41.06 -10.89
CA LYS A 45 -51.30 40.35 -9.80
C LYS A 45 -50.54 41.35 -8.95
N THR A 46 -51.10 41.64 -7.78
CA THR A 46 -50.30 41.90 -6.59
C THR A 46 -49.55 40.61 -6.26
N ASP A 47 -48.23 40.60 -6.44
CA ASP A 47 -47.37 39.61 -5.81
C ASP A 47 -46.46 40.36 -4.84
N ASN A 48 -46.70 40.12 -3.57
CA ASN A 48 -45.91 40.61 -2.45
C ASN A 48 -45.81 39.41 -1.50
N THR A 49 -45.14 38.36 -1.96
CA THR A 49 -44.79 37.20 -1.15
C THR A 49 -43.72 37.65 -0.15
N LYS A 50 -44.14 37.86 1.10
CA LYS A 50 -43.21 37.99 2.23
C LYS A 50 -42.61 36.60 2.45
N GLU A 51 -41.29 36.47 2.34
CA GLU A 51 -40.55 35.29 2.81
C GLU A 51 -40.90 34.99 4.27
N SER A 52 -41.14 33.71 4.58
CA SER A 52 -41.38 33.25 5.94
C SER A 52 -40.08 33.30 6.74
N PHE A 53 -40.16 33.62 8.04
CA PHE A 53 -39.00 33.65 8.94
C PHE A 53 -38.19 32.34 8.91
N TYR A 54 -38.85 31.21 8.60
CA TYR A 54 -38.26 29.88 8.64
C TYR A 54 -37.71 29.37 7.30
N ASP A 55 -37.91 30.10 6.19
CA ASP A 55 -37.56 29.63 4.84
C ASP A 55 -36.05 29.51 4.61
N GLU A 56 -35.25 30.32 5.31
CA GLU A 56 -33.77 30.30 5.21
C GLU A 56 -33.10 29.31 6.17
N ILE A 57 -33.88 28.64 7.03
CA ILE A 57 -33.34 27.70 8.02
C ILE A 57 -33.31 26.30 7.42
N LYS A 58 -32.15 25.64 7.49
CA LYS A 58 -31.99 24.26 7.04
C LYS A 58 -32.93 23.32 7.80
N GLU A 59 -33.45 22.32 7.10
CA GLU A 59 -34.28 21.27 7.69
C GLU A 59 -33.52 20.45 8.73
N VAL A 60 -34.28 19.87 9.66
CA VAL A 60 -33.72 18.94 10.65
C VAL A 60 -33.32 17.66 9.92
N PRO A 61 -32.10 17.14 10.13
CA PRO A 61 -31.65 15.90 9.49
C PRO A 61 -32.61 14.73 9.73
N GLU A 62 -32.82 13.93 8.69
CA GLU A 62 -33.60 12.69 8.74
C GLU A 62 -32.74 11.43 8.54
N SER A 63 -31.43 11.61 8.28
CA SER A 63 -30.48 10.52 8.03
C SER A 63 -29.11 10.79 8.66
N ALA A 64 -28.30 9.74 8.79
CA ALA A 64 -26.91 9.86 9.26
C ALA A 64 -26.08 10.77 8.35
N GLU A 65 -26.27 10.70 7.03
CA GLU A 65 -25.56 11.53 6.05
C GLU A 65 -25.88 13.02 6.22
N GLU A 66 -27.17 13.36 6.37
CA GLU A 66 -27.57 14.76 6.62
C GLU A 66 -27.07 15.27 7.97
N LEU A 67 -27.10 14.41 9.00
CA LEU A 67 -26.63 14.73 10.34
C LEU A 67 -25.12 15.03 10.36
N ILE A 68 -24.30 14.21 9.69
CA ILE A 68 -22.86 14.43 9.56
C ILE A 68 -22.58 15.74 8.79
N ASN A 69 -23.37 16.03 7.76
CA ASN A 69 -23.16 17.21 6.90
C ASN A 69 -23.86 18.48 7.40
N GLN A 70 -24.45 18.45 8.59
CA GLN A 70 -25.12 19.62 9.14
C GLN A 70 -24.12 20.73 9.47
N SER A 71 -24.60 21.96 9.57
CA SER A 71 -23.76 23.09 9.95
C SER A 71 -23.93 23.39 11.44
N PRO A 72 -22.84 23.74 12.16
CA PRO A 72 -22.96 24.10 13.56
C PRO A 72 -23.80 25.36 13.74
N GLY A 73 -24.69 25.30 14.72
CA GLY A 73 -25.54 26.40 15.14
C GLY A 73 -24.76 27.49 15.88
N GLN A 74 -25.39 28.65 16.05
CA GLN A 74 -24.78 29.80 16.72
C GLN A 74 -24.26 29.47 18.14
N PHE A 75 -24.88 28.51 18.82
CA PHE A 75 -24.57 28.09 20.17
C PHE A 75 -24.04 26.65 20.27
N ALA A 76 -23.54 26.09 19.16
CA ALA A 76 -22.82 24.82 19.15
C ALA A 76 -21.66 24.81 20.17
N ALA A 77 -21.49 23.68 20.86
CA ALA A 77 -20.50 23.44 21.90
C ALA A 77 -20.52 24.46 23.06
N LYS A 78 -21.64 25.18 23.27
CA LYS A 78 -21.81 26.11 24.39
C LYS A 78 -22.64 25.46 25.50
N PRO A 79 -22.31 25.69 26.78
CA PRO A 79 -23.14 25.24 27.88
C PRO A 79 -24.37 26.17 28.00
N VAL A 80 -25.38 25.98 27.15
CA VAL A 80 -26.53 26.89 27.02
C VAL A 80 -27.38 26.99 28.29
N SER A 81 -27.25 26.02 29.20
CA SER A 81 -27.88 25.98 30.52
C SER A 81 -27.15 26.79 31.59
N SER A 82 -25.98 27.38 31.29
CA SER A 82 -25.27 28.25 32.22
C SER A 82 -25.78 29.68 32.17
N ASP A 83 -25.75 30.38 33.31
CA ASP A 83 -26.18 31.78 33.46
C ASP A 83 -25.60 32.73 32.39
N GLU A 84 -24.36 32.46 31.94
CA GLU A 84 -23.69 33.28 30.92
C GLU A 84 -24.36 33.19 29.55
N TRP A 85 -24.81 31.98 29.18
CA TRP A 85 -25.30 31.68 27.84
C TRP A 85 -26.82 31.73 27.76
N GLU A 86 -27.52 31.37 28.84
CA GLU A 86 -28.98 31.35 28.89
C GLU A 86 -29.59 32.67 28.40
N SER A 87 -29.13 33.81 28.92
CA SER A 87 -29.63 35.13 28.51
C SER A 87 -29.40 35.45 27.03
N LYS A 88 -28.27 35.01 26.45
CA LYS A 88 -27.93 35.22 25.03
C LYS A 88 -28.82 34.36 24.14
N VAL A 89 -29.01 33.10 24.52
CA VAL A 89 -29.82 32.14 23.77
C VAL A 89 -31.29 32.55 23.80
N MET A 90 -31.82 32.92 24.96
CA MET A 90 -33.20 33.40 25.09
C MET A 90 -33.46 34.69 24.31
N LYS A 91 -32.45 35.55 24.12
CA LYS A 91 -32.57 36.73 23.25
C LYS A 91 -32.72 36.35 21.78
N GLU A 92 -32.01 35.32 21.33
CA GLU A 92 -32.13 34.80 19.97
C GLU A 92 -33.47 34.12 19.77
N ILE A 93 -33.89 33.22 20.67
CA ILE A 93 -35.18 32.52 20.58
C ILE A 93 -36.36 33.50 20.44
N ARG A 94 -36.34 34.61 21.18
CA ARG A 94 -37.41 35.64 21.13
C ARG A 94 -37.52 36.38 19.78
N LYS A 95 -36.60 36.15 18.84
CA LYS A 95 -36.73 36.67 17.46
C LYS A 95 -37.71 35.87 16.61
N ALA A 96 -37.95 34.60 16.95
CA ALA A 96 -38.90 33.77 16.24
C ALA A 96 -40.35 34.22 16.49
N PRO A 97 -41.25 34.10 15.49
CA PRO A 97 -42.68 34.20 15.71
C PRO A 97 -43.15 33.25 16.81
N SER A 98 -44.00 33.75 17.72
CA SER A 98 -44.65 32.91 18.74
C SER A 98 -45.58 31.88 18.09
N LEU A 99 -45.68 30.70 18.71
CA LEU A 99 -46.68 29.70 18.35
C LEU A 99 -48.10 30.26 18.50
N SER A 100 -49.02 29.84 17.62
CA SER A 100 -50.42 30.24 17.68
C SER A 100 -51.17 29.57 18.85
N GLU A 101 -52.42 29.95 19.11
CA GLU A 101 -53.21 29.36 20.21
C GLU A 101 -53.53 27.86 19.97
N ASN A 102 -53.55 27.43 18.72
CA ASN A 102 -53.70 26.03 18.33
C ASN A 102 -52.73 25.74 17.18
N PRO A 103 -51.43 25.53 17.47
CA PRO A 103 -50.42 25.37 16.44
C PRO A 103 -50.69 24.14 15.59
N THR A 104 -50.45 24.27 14.29
CA THR A 104 -50.41 23.13 13.36
C THR A 104 -49.09 22.37 13.47
N GLU A 105 -49.04 21.12 12.96
CA GLU A 105 -47.78 20.36 12.89
C GLU A 105 -46.66 21.12 12.18
N GLU A 106 -46.99 21.84 11.10
CA GLU A 106 -46.05 22.66 10.34
C GLU A 106 -45.52 23.84 11.17
N GLU A 107 -46.33 24.42 12.06
CA GLU A 107 -45.87 25.45 12.99
C GLU A 107 -44.89 24.88 14.03
N TYR A 108 -45.17 23.69 14.57
CA TYR A 108 -44.26 23.01 15.48
C TYR A 108 -42.96 22.59 14.78
N ASP A 109 -43.02 22.05 13.56
CA ASP A 109 -41.85 21.66 12.78
C ASP A 109 -40.95 22.86 12.52
N ASN A 110 -41.52 23.98 12.09
CA ASN A 110 -40.76 25.20 11.83
C ASN A 110 -40.15 25.80 13.11
N TYR A 111 -40.91 25.82 14.21
CA TYR A 111 -40.40 26.34 15.49
C TYR A 111 -39.29 25.43 16.03
N PHE A 112 -39.47 24.11 15.98
CA PHE A 112 -38.46 23.13 16.38
C PHE A 112 -37.21 23.21 15.50
N LYS A 113 -37.37 23.32 14.17
CA LYS A 113 -36.28 23.54 13.20
C LYS A 113 -35.45 24.77 13.57
N TYR A 114 -36.09 25.86 13.99
CA TYR A 114 -35.36 27.02 14.47
C TYR A 114 -34.57 26.73 15.75
N LEU A 115 -35.19 26.13 16.77
CA LEU A 115 -34.49 25.76 18.01
C LEU A 115 -33.31 24.82 17.73
N TYR A 116 -33.49 23.85 16.83
CA TYR A 116 -32.47 22.93 16.36
C TYR A 116 -31.29 23.67 15.74
N SER A 117 -31.56 24.58 14.79
CA SER A 117 -30.52 25.36 14.11
C SER A 117 -29.66 26.23 15.03
N LEU A 118 -30.17 26.58 16.22
CA LEU A 118 -29.41 27.37 17.20
C LEU A 118 -28.31 26.54 17.88
N VAL A 119 -28.52 25.24 18.06
CA VAL A 119 -27.67 24.36 18.88
C VAL A 119 -27.18 23.11 18.15
N SER A 120 -27.40 23.02 16.83
CA SER A 120 -26.85 21.94 16.01
C SER A 120 -25.34 21.87 16.18
N GLU A 121 -24.81 20.69 16.50
CA GLU A 121 -23.39 20.48 16.73
C GLU A 121 -22.65 20.15 15.43
N ASP A 122 -21.33 20.21 15.45
CA ASP A 122 -20.48 19.77 14.33
C ASP A 122 -20.03 18.33 14.57
N PHE A 123 -20.44 17.40 13.72
CA PHE A 123 -20.06 15.99 13.80
C PHE A 123 -18.83 15.72 12.94
N GLN A 124 -17.91 14.89 13.44
CA GLN A 124 -16.75 14.50 12.65
C GLN A 124 -17.18 13.68 11.43
N ASP A 125 -16.57 13.96 10.27
CA ASP A 125 -16.79 13.19 9.05
C ASP A 125 -16.05 11.83 9.15
N PRO A 126 -16.76 10.69 9.11
CA PRO A 126 -16.12 9.36 9.15
C PRO A 126 -15.19 9.11 7.95
N GLN A 127 -15.35 9.85 6.84
CA GLN A 127 -14.45 9.76 5.69
C GLN A 127 -13.02 10.19 6.01
N GLU A 128 -12.81 11.07 6.99
CA GLU A 128 -11.46 11.45 7.42
C GLU A 128 -10.74 10.27 8.09
N LEU A 129 -11.47 9.44 8.83
CA LEU A 129 -10.93 8.22 9.41
C LEU A 129 -10.62 7.17 8.34
N LEU A 130 -11.50 7.02 7.34
CA LEU A 130 -11.24 6.14 6.20
C LEU A 130 -9.99 6.56 5.42
N LYS A 131 -9.81 7.87 5.16
CA LYS A 131 -8.59 8.41 4.54
C LYS A 131 -7.36 8.17 5.40
N LYS A 132 -7.44 8.39 6.73
CA LYS A 132 -6.34 8.10 7.66
C LYS A 132 -5.88 6.65 7.52
N TRP A 133 -6.82 5.71 7.53
CA TRP A 133 -6.52 4.32 7.30
C TRP A 133 -5.94 4.12 5.90
N GLU A 134 -6.51 4.75 4.86
CA GLU A 134 -6.02 4.72 3.47
C GLU A 134 -4.50 4.93 3.41
N TYR A 135 -4.04 6.02 4.01
CA TYR A 135 -2.62 6.36 4.08
C TYR A 135 -1.79 5.38 4.91
N ALA A 136 -2.31 4.86 6.03
CA ALA A 136 -1.57 3.95 6.91
C ALA A 136 -1.19 2.61 6.27
N VAL A 137 -1.91 2.17 5.23
CA VAL A 137 -1.57 0.93 4.49
C VAL A 137 -0.62 1.20 3.31
N SER A 138 -0.61 2.41 2.76
CA SER A 138 0.31 2.78 1.67
C SER A 138 1.80 2.70 2.03
N GLY A 139 2.11 2.56 3.33
CA GLY A 139 3.46 2.46 3.89
C GLY A 139 3.84 1.09 4.44
N THR A 140 3.10 0.01 4.16
CA THR A 140 3.58 -1.34 4.50
C THR A 140 4.94 -1.60 3.83
N PRO A 141 5.87 -2.32 4.48
CA PRO A 141 7.25 -2.38 4.04
C PRO A 141 7.36 -2.87 2.59
N ASN A 142 7.72 -1.96 1.70
CA ASN A 142 8.25 -2.33 0.40
C ASN A 142 9.53 -3.12 0.69
N ALA A 143 9.49 -4.42 0.43
CA ALA A 143 10.65 -5.30 0.48
C ALA A 143 11.81 -4.59 -0.23
N THR A 144 12.81 -4.20 0.54
CA THR A 144 13.94 -3.39 0.10
C THR A 144 14.83 -4.22 -0.81
N ASP A 145 14.47 -4.30 -2.09
CA ASP A 145 15.32 -4.20 -3.29
C ASP A 145 14.48 -4.57 -4.53
N GLU A 146 14.17 -3.61 -5.40
CA GLU A 146 13.34 -3.86 -6.59
C GLU A 146 13.95 -4.88 -7.58
N LYS A 147 15.26 -5.16 -7.47
CA LYS A 147 15.98 -6.04 -8.41
C LYS A 147 15.97 -7.52 -8.04
N TYR A 148 15.44 -7.88 -6.87
CA TYR A 148 15.27 -9.28 -6.43
C TYR A 148 13.79 -9.70 -6.41
N LYS A 149 12.94 -9.04 -7.22
CA LYS A 149 11.55 -9.46 -7.49
C LYS A 149 11.58 -10.74 -8.33
N PHE A 150 11.62 -11.89 -7.68
CA PHE A 150 11.50 -13.19 -8.33
C PHE A 150 10.04 -13.46 -8.74
N LYS A 151 9.85 -14.04 -9.91
CA LYS A 151 8.55 -14.27 -10.58
C LYS A 151 8.04 -15.71 -10.42
N GLU A 152 6.73 -15.89 -10.62
CA GLU A 152 5.94 -17.12 -10.44
C GLU A 152 6.44 -18.39 -11.16
N ASN A 153 7.38 -18.32 -12.11
CA ASN A 153 7.92 -19.50 -12.79
C ASN A 153 9.45 -19.55 -12.67
N TYR A 154 10.00 -20.55 -11.99
CA TYR A 154 11.44 -20.70 -11.80
C TYR A 154 12.02 -21.71 -12.79
N ASN A 155 12.95 -21.24 -13.60
CA ASN A 155 13.65 -22.09 -14.56
C ASN A 155 15.15 -22.00 -14.26
N ILE A 156 15.71 -23.11 -13.78
CA ILE A 156 17.11 -23.22 -13.37
C ILE A 156 17.82 -24.06 -14.43
N GLU A 157 18.78 -23.48 -15.14
CA GLU A 157 19.67 -24.23 -16.01
C GLU A 157 21.05 -24.33 -15.38
N VAL A 158 21.50 -25.56 -15.16
CA VAL A 158 22.88 -25.85 -14.81
C VAL A 158 23.66 -26.05 -16.09
N ILE A 159 24.70 -25.25 -16.30
CA ILE A 159 25.66 -25.43 -17.41
C ILE A 159 26.93 -26.02 -16.83
N LEU A 160 27.21 -27.27 -17.18
CA LEU A 160 28.39 -28.01 -16.72
C LEU A 160 29.48 -28.03 -17.78
N ASP A 161 30.65 -27.51 -17.41
CA ASP A 161 31.90 -27.73 -18.12
C ASP A 161 32.36 -29.19 -17.99
N SER A 162 32.52 -29.86 -19.13
CA SER A 162 33.09 -31.21 -19.25
C SER A 162 34.32 -31.20 -20.16
N SER A 163 35.03 -30.08 -20.24
CA SER A 163 36.30 -29.97 -20.95
C SER A 163 37.40 -30.79 -20.28
N GLY A 164 38.51 -31.02 -20.99
CA GLY A 164 39.59 -31.88 -20.52
C GLY A 164 40.20 -31.45 -19.16
N SER A 165 40.18 -30.15 -18.83
CA SER A 165 40.69 -29.59 -17.59
C SER A 165 39.97 -30.12 -16.35
N MET A 166 38.69 -30.47 -16.46
CA MET A 166 37.88 -30.99 -15.35
C MET A 166 38.33 -32.37 -14.83
N LYS A 167 39.30 -33.02 -15.51
CA LYS A 167 40.02 -34.20 -15.01
C LYS A 167 41.05 -33.89 -13.93
N ASN A 168 41.47 -32.64 -13.82
CA ASN A 168 42.43 -32.21 -12.83
C ASN A 168 41.90 -32.52 -11.43
N LYS A 169 42.83 -32.79 -10.50
CA LYS A 169 42.49 -33.13 -9.13
C LYS A 169 42.45 -31.89 -8.25
N VAL A 170 41.48 -31.87 -7.35
CA VAL A 170 41.44 -30.97 -6.20
C VAL A 170 41.37 -31.86 -4.96
N GLY A 171 42.46 -31.88 -4.19
CA GLY A 171 42.65 -32.88 -3.14
C GLY A 171 42.66 -34.31 -3.68
N ASN A 172 41.70 -35.13 -3.24
CA ASN A 172 41.58 -36.54 -3.61
C ASN A 172 40.56 -36.83 -4.74
N GLN A 173 39.73 -35.85 -5.11
CA GLN A 173 38.69 -35.99 -6.14
C GLN A 173 39.09 -35.21 -7.40
N THR A 174 38.45 -35.54 -8.53
CA THR A 174 38.54 -34.71 -9.74
C THR A 174 37.61 -33.51 -9.61
N GLN A 175 37.90 -32.42 -10.33
CA GLN A 175 37.01 -31.26 -10.38
C GLN A 175 35.62 -31.64 -10.88
N MET A 176 35.54 -32.54 -11.88
CA MET A 176 34.27 -33.11 -12.33
C MET A 176 33.50 -33.82 -11.22
N ALA A 177 34.16 -34.62 -10.38
CA ALA A 177 33.47 -35.32 -9.29
C ALA A 177 32.89 -34.33 -8.26
N LEU A 178 33.66 -33.30 -7.90
CA LEU A 178 33.20 -32.25 -6.98
C LEU A 178 32.05 -31.43 -7.57
N ALA A 179 32.13 -31.09 -8.86
CA ALA A 179 31.06 -30.39 -9.56
C ALA A 179 29.76 -31.21 -9.55
N LYS A 180 29.82 -32.51 -9.85
CA LYS A 180 28.65 -33.39 -9.84
C LYS A 180 28.02 -33.53 -8.46
N GLU A 181 28.84 -33.80 -7.44
CA GLU A 181 28.38 -33.90 -6.05
C GLU A 181 27.67 -32.62 -5.60
N SER A 182 28.21 -31.47 -6.00
CA SER A 182 27.66 -30.19 -5.59
C SER A 182 26.39 -29.80 -6.35
N ILE A 183 26.31 -30.13 -7.64
CA ILE A 183 25.08 -29.97 -8.43
C ILE A 183 23.96 -30.84 -7.83
N HIS A 184 24.27 -32.08 -7.45
CA HIS A 184 23.30 -32.98 -6.80
C HIS A 184 22.79 -32.40 -5.47
N ASN A 185 23.69 -32.00 -4.58
CA ASN A 185 23.30 -31.40 -3.29
C ASN A 185 22.45 -30.14 -3.49
N PHE A 186 22.82 -29.26 -4.43
CA PHE A 186 22.03 -28.07 -4.75
C PHE A 186 20.60 -28.42 -5.17
N LEU A 187 20.45 -29.28 -6.18
CA LEU A 187 19.15 -29.59 -6.75
C LEU A 187 18.26 -30.36 -5.78
N SER A 188 18.84 -31.10 -4.82
CA SER A 188 18.07 -31.73 -3.73
C SER A 188 17.37 -30.72 -2.80
N THR A 189 17.77 -29.45 -2.84
CA THR A 189 17.23 -28.37 -2.01
C THR A 189 16.37 -27.37 -2.78
N VAL A 190 16.30 -27.52 -4.11
CA VAL A 190 15.46 -26.68 -4.97
C VAL A 190 13.98 -27.01 -4.75
N PRO A 191 13.07 -26.03 -4.71
CA PRO A 191 11.63 -26.27 -4.60
C PRO A 191 11.11 -27.24 -5.68
N GLU A 192 10.12 -28.07 -5.35
CA GLU A 192 9.56 -29.08 -6.26
C GLU A 192 8.97 -28.46 -7.54
N GLU A 193 8.58 -27.19 -7.43
CA GLU A 193 7.90 -26.40 -8.45
C GLU A 193 8.87 -25.75 -9.46
N ALA A 194 10.18 -25.79 -9.21
CA ALA A 194 11.16 -25.27 -10.16
C ALA A 194 11.39 -26.24 -11.32
N ASN A 195 11.39 -25.71 -12.55
CA ASN A 195 11.87 -26.43 -13.71
C ASN A 195 13.40 -26.41 -13.75
N VAL A 196 14.01 -27.59 -13.84
CA VAL A 196 15.46 -27.73 -13.91
C VAL A 196 15.87 -28.19 -15.30
N SER A 197 16.98 -27.68 -15.80
CA SER A 197 17.64 -28.15 -17.02
C SER A 197 19.13 -28.37 -16.78
N LEU A 198 19.70 -29.36 -17.47
CA LEU A 198 21.14 -29.61 -17.52
C LEU A 198 21.64 -29.43 -18.94
N ARG A 199 22.64 -28.55 -19.08
CA ARG A 199 23.41 -28.35 -20.30
C ARG A 199 24.86 -28.73 -20.07
N VAL A 200 25.46 -29.43 -21.02
CA VAL A 200 26.85 -29.87 -20.95
C VAL A 200 27.58 -29.45 -22.22
N TYR A 201 28.83 -29.03 -22.05
CA TYR A 201 29.76 -28.81 -23.16
C TYR A 201 31.12 -29.45 -22.88
N GLY A 202 31.96 -29.55 -23.91
CA GLY A 202 33.33 -30.04 -23.78
C GLY A 202 33.44 -31.56 -23.61
N HIS A 203 32.34 -32.32 -23.61
CA HIS A 203 32.33 -33.78 -23.48
C HIS A 203 32.61 -34.54 -24.79
N LYS A 204 32.76 -33.83 -25.92
CA LYS A 204 33.01 -34.44 -27.25
C LYS A 204 34.35 -34.02 -27.83
N GLY A 205 35.00 -34.99 -28.48
CA GLY A 205 36.32 -34.78 -29.10
C GLY A 205 37.44 -35.00 -28.08
N THR A 206 38.56 -34.34 -28.34
CA THR A 206 39.73 -34.30 -27.44
C THR A 206 40.15 -32.85 -27.26
N GLY A 207 41.02 -32.57 -26.29
CA GLY A 207 41.65 -31.25 -26.14
C GLY A 207 42.71 -30.94 -27.21
N SER A 208 42.73 -31.65 -28.34
CA SER A 208 43.64 -31.38 -29.46
C SER A 208 42.99 -30.45 -30.48
N ASP A 209 43.80 -29.66 -31.19
CA ASP A 209 43.31 -28.72 -32.20
C ASP A 209 42.52 -29.40 -33.34
N ALA A 210 42.85 -30.67 -33.64
CA ALA A 210 42.17 -31.46 -34.66
C ALA A 210 40.69 -31.72 -34.35
N ASP A 211 40.32 -31.75 -33.06
CA ASP A 211 38.95 -31.93 -32.60
C ASP A 211 38.30 -30.61 -32.13
N LYS A 212 38.99 -29.46 -32.24
CA LYS A 212 38.52 -28.16 -31.74
C LYS A 212 37.15 -27.81 -32.31
N GLU A 213 36.99 -27.87 -33.63
CA GLU A 213 35.71 -27.57 -34.29
C GLU A 213 34.57 -28.46 -33.75
N LYS A 214 34.82 -29.76 -33.67
CA LYS A 214 33.85 -30.75 -33.14
C LYS A 214 33.49 -30.46 -31.70
N SER A 215 34.45 -30.14 -30.84
CA SER A 215 34.20 -29.85 -29.44
C SER A 215 33.46 -28.53 -29.25
N CYS A 216 33.87 -27.48 -29.98
CA CYS A 216 33.27 -26.16 -29.89
C CYS A 216 31.84 -26.11 -30.43
N SER A 217 31.48 -26.98 -31.37
CA SER A 217 30.10 -27.14 -31.85
C SER A 217 29.23 -28.06 -30.98
N SER A 218 29.81 -28.71 -29.96
CA SER A 218 29.14 -29.74 -29.15
C SER A 218 28.69 -29.18 -27.80
N VAL A 219 27.51 -28.54 -27.81
CA VAL A 219 26.79 -28.10 -26.62
C VAL A 219 25.44 -28.81 -26.61
N GLU A 220 25.14 -29.56 -25.55
CA GLU A 220 23.96 -30.40 -25.48
C GLU A 220 23.12 -30.07 -24.25
N GLN A 221 21.81 -29.94 -24.44
CA GLN A 221 20.84 -29.98 -23.35
C GLN A 221 20.49 -31.45 -23.14
N VAL A 222 20.87 -31.98 -21.99
CA VAL A 222 20.86 -33.42 -21.69
C VAL A 222 19.75 -33.76 -20.70
N TYR A 223 19.20 -32.73 -20.07
CA TYR A 223 17.97 -32.74 -19.29
C TYR A 223 17.22 -31.45 -19.62
N ASP A 224 16.05 -31.57 -20.25
CA ASP A 224 15.22 -30.42 -20.62
C ASP A 224 14.55 -29.78 -19.40
N PHE A 225 14.06 -28.55 -19.50
CA PHE A 225 13.29 -27.90 -18.44
C PHE A 225 12.05 -28.73 -18.06
N LYS A 226 12.08 -29.29 -16.87
CA LYS A 226 10.97 -30.01 -16.25
C LYS A 226 11.15 -30.04 -14.73
N PRO A 227 10.10 -30.36 -13.94
CA PRO A 227 10.24 -30.53 -12.50
C PRO A 227 11.38 -31.47 -12.15
N TYR A 228 12.14 -31.13 -11.11
CA TYR A 228 13.33 -31.88 -10.74
C TYR A 228 12.98 -33.34 -10.41
N ASN A 229 13.61 -34.25 -11.12
CA ASN A 229 13.58 -35.68 -10.84
C ASN A 229 15.01 -36.15 -10.58
N GLU A 230 15.34 -36.35 -9.30
CA GLU A 230 16.68 -36.69 -8.82
C GLU A 230 17.29 -37.84 -9.64
N LYS A 231 16.58 -38.96 -9.76
CA LYS A 231 17.10 -40.15 -10.45
C LYS A 231 17.38 -39.92 -11.93
N GLU A 232 16.47 -39.24 -12.64
CA GLU A 232 16.67 -38.95 -14.07
C GLU A 232 17.79 -37.93 -14.29
N PHE A 233 17.90 -36.94 -13.40
CA PHE A 233 18.91 -35.91 -13.47
C PHE A 233 20.31 -36.48 -13.18
N GLU A 234 20.45 -37.29 -12.14
CA GLU A 234 21.70 -38.00 -11.82
C GLU A 234 22.17 -38.87 -13.00
N GLN A 235 21.26 -39.62 -13.62
CA GLN A 235 21.59 -40.44 -14.79
C GLN A 235 22.12 -39.61 -15.96
N ALA A 236 21.51 -38.44 -16.22
CA ALA A 236 21.99 -37.52 -17.23
C ALA A 236 23.39 -36.99 -16.87
N LEU A 237 23.56 -36.53 -15.62
CA LEU A 237 24.82 -35.99 -15.10
C LEU A 237 25.97 -37.00 -15.15
N ASP A 238 25.70 -38.28 -14.86
CA ASP A 238 26.69 -39.36 -14.83
C ASP A 238 27.16 -39.85 -16.20
N SER A 239 26.41 -39.55 -17.26
CA SER A 239 26.72 -40.01 -18.61
C SER A 239 27.93 -39.32 -19.25
N PHE A 240 28.46 -38.24 -18.64
CA PHE A 240 29.53 -37.43 -19.21
C PHE A 240 30.89 -37.63 -18.52
N GLN A 241 31.92 -37.64 -19.36
CA GLN A 241 33.33 -37.69 -18.97
C GLN A 241 34.09 -36.53 -19.62
N PRO A 242 35.05 -35.90 -18.93
CA PRO A 242 35.66 -34.72 -19.47
C PRO A 242 36.59 -35.03 -20.66
N SER A 243 36.67 -34.21 -21.72
CA SER A 243 37.55 -34.55 -22.86
C SER A 243 38.01 -33.43 -23.78
N GLY A 244 37.16 -32.47 -24.09
CA GLY A 244 37.32 -31.50 -25.16
C GLY A 244 37.64 -30.07 -24.69
N TRP A 245 37.21 -29.11 -25.49
CA TRP A 245 37.38 -27.66 -25.39
C TRP A 245 36.20 -26.97 -24.70
N THR A 246 36.36 -25.68 -24.36
CA THR A 246 35.47 -24.88 -23.49
C THR A 246 34.75 -23.77 -24.28
N PRO A 247 33.57 -24.05 -24.89
CA PRO A 247 32.74 -23.05 -25.59
C PRO A 247 31.69 -22.38 -24.67
N ILE A 248 32.10 -21.52 -23.74
CA ILE A 248 31.20 -20.85 -22.78
C ILE A 248 30.20 -19.94 -23.52
N GLU A 249 30.65 -19.14 -24.49
CA GLU A 249 29.76 -18.29 -25.28
C GLU A 249 28.75 -19.15 -26.06
N GLY A 250 29.21 -20.29 -26.61
CA GLY A 250 28.35 -21.26 -27.28
C GLY A 250 27.27 -21.83 -26.35
N ALA A 251 27.65 -22.14 -25.12
CA ALA A 251 26.73 -22.61 -24.09
C ALA A 251 25.67 -21.56 -23.74
N LEU A 252 26.08 -20.32 -23.45
CA LEU A 252 25.15 -19.22 -23.14
C LEU A 252 24.21 -18.90 -24.31
N LYS A 253 24.66 -19.00 -25.57
CA LYS A 253 23.80 -18.89 -26.75
C LYS A 253 22.75 -19.99 -26.82
N ALA A 254 23.14 -21.22 -26.51
CA ALA A 254 22.23 -22.35 -26.48
C ALA A 254 21.22 -22.22 -25.33
N SER A 255 21.65 -21.76 -24.16
CA SER A 255 20.81 -21.39 -23.02
C SER A 255 19.76 -20.34 -23.42
N LYS A 256 20.19 -19.24 -24.04
CA LYS A 256 19.26 -18.20 -24.53
C LYS A 256 18.14 -18.77 -25.40
N LYS A 257 18.49 -19.73 -26.25
CA LYS A 257 17.51 -20.42 -27.12
C LYS A 257 16.60 -21.35 -26.33
N ALA A 258 17.11 -22.09 -25.35
CA ALA A 258 16.31 -22.98 -24.52
C ALA A 258 15.33 -22.22 -23.62
N PHE A 259 15.75 -21.06 -23.12
CA PHE A 259 14.90 -20.15 -22.35
C PHE A 259 13.88 -19.37 -23.21
N SER A 260 13.83 -19.54 -24.54
CA SER A 260 13.03 -18.67 -25.41
C SER A 260 11.53 -18.67 -25.12
N SER A 261 11.03 -19.73 -24.48
CA SER A 261 9.63 -19.89 -24.04
C SER A 261 9.38 -19.38 -22.62
N TYR A 262 10.42 -18.91 -21.94
CA TYR A 262 10.42 -18.49 -20.54
C TYR A 262 10.83 -17.02 -20.47
N ASP A 263 9.96 -16.13 -20.93
CA ASP A 263 10.24 -14.69 -20.88
C ASP A 263 10.42 -14.21 -19.43
N SER A 264 11.25 -13.18 -19.27
CA SER A 264 11.50 -12.53 -17.99
C SER A 264 10.31 -11.71 -17.51
N GLU A 265 9.19 -11.59 -18.26
CA GLU A 265 7.97 -10.93 -17.79
C GLU A 265 7.21 -11.83 -16.81
N SER A 266 7.25 -13.14 -17.03
CA SER A 266 6.53 -14.17 -16.26
C SER A 266 7.43 -15.21 -15.58
N ASN A 267 8.73 -15.23 -15.87
CA ASN A 267 9.68 -16.23 -15.36
C ASN A 267 10.90 -15.60 -14.67
N THR A 268 11.37 -16.25 -13.62
CA THR A 268 12.73 -16.13 -13.12
C THR A 268 13.60 -17.16 -13.83
N ASN A 269 14.59 -16.69 -14.59
CA ASN A 269 15.56 -17.56 -15.23
C ASN A 269 16.90 -17.47 -14.50
N LEU A 270 17.38 -18.59 -13.98
CA LEU A 270 18.66 -18.71 -13.32
C LEU A 270 19.57 -19.62 -14.14
N ILE A 271 20.79 -19.18 -14.36
CA ILE A 271 21.84 -19.99 -14.96
C ILE A 271 22.93 -20.19 -13.91
N TYR A 272 23.25 -21.44 -13.61
CA TYR A 272 24.44 -21.80 -12.83
C TYR A 272 25.51 -22.33 -13.78
N LEU A 273 26.48 -21.47 -14.10
CA LEU A 273 27.63 -21.83 -14.92
C LEU A 273 28.72 -22.43 -14.03
N VAL A 274 28.96 -23.73 -14.19
CA VAL A 274 30.03 -24.46 -13.50
C VAL A 274 31.18 -24.66 -14.48
N SER A 275 32.31 -23.98 -14.27
CA SER A 275 33.47 -24.06 -15.17
C SER A 275 34.81 -23.94 -14.45
N ASP A 276 35.85 -24.57 -15.01
CA ASP A 276 37.22 -24.52 -14.52
C ASP A 276 38.20 -23.79 -15.47
N GLY A 277 37.68 -23.19 -16.55
CA GLY A 277 38.51 -22.71 -17.65
C GLY A 277 38.07 -21.40 -18.27
N ILE A 278 38.98 -20.85 -19.08
CA ILE A 278 38.70 -19.75 -19.99
C ILE A 278 38.01 -20.28 -21.26
N GLU A 279 37.24 -19.44 -21.93
CA GLU A 279 36.79 -19.68 -23.31
C GLU A 279 37.97 -20.06 -24.21
N THR A 280 37.87 -21.22 -24.86
CA THR A 280 38.91 -21.72 -25.78
C THR A 280 38.41 -21.95 -27.20
N CYS A 281 37.17 -21.53 -27.51
CA CYS A 281 36.52 -21.68 -28.81
C CYS A 281 36.37 -20.33 -29.56
N ASP A 282 37.31 -19.41 -29.32
CA ASP A 282 37.45 -18.12 -30.01
C ASP A 282 36.25 -17.16 -29.83
N GLY A 283 35.48 -17.34 -28.75
CA GLY A 283 34.35 -16.50 -28.36
C GLY A 283 34.68 -15.36 -27.38
N ASN A 284 33.67 -14.53 -27.10
CA ASN A 284 33.65 -13.49 -26.06
C ASN A 284 32.44 -13.69 -25.12
N PRO A 285 32.54 -14.59 -24.13
CA PRO A 285 31.41 -14.92 -23.26
C PRO A 285 30.99 -13.75 -22.37
N ALA A 286 31.92 -12.91 -21.90
CA ALA A 286 31.59 -11.73 -21.10
C ALA A 286 30.77 -10.71 -21.90
N GLY A 287 31.14 -10.46 -23.16
CA GLY A 287 30.37 -9.59 -24.07
C GLY A 287 28.98 -10.17 -24.39
N PHE A 288 28.90 -11.48 -24.57
CA PHE A 288 27.61 -12.14 -24.79
C PHE A 288 26.73 -12.14 -23.53
N ALA A 289 27.30 -12.28 -22.33
CA ALA A 289 26.58 -12.22 -21.07
C ALA A 289 25.80 -10.89 -20.92
N LYS A 290 26.39 -9.77 -21.32
CA LYS A 290 25.67 -8.49 -21.38
C LYS A 290 24.48 -8.53 -22.35
N THR A 291 24.68 -9.10 -23.53
CA THR A 291 23.61 -9.30 -24.53
C THR A 291 22.52 -10.26 -24.03
N LEU A 292 22.88 -11.16 -23.11
CA LEU A 292 21.99 -12.11 -22.48
C LEU A 292 21.13 -11.42 -21.41
N ALA A 293 21.73 -10.58 -20.55
CA ALA A 293 21.01 -9.74 -19.60
C ALA A 293 20.02 -8.80 -20.29
N ASP A 294 20.43 -8.14 -21.38
CA ASP A 294 19.57 -7.23 -22.15
C ASP A 294 18.48 -7.95 -22.98
N SER A 295 18.35 -9.28 -22.88
CA SER A 295 17.39 -10.04 -23.67
C SER A 295 16.05 -10.22 -22.95
N ASN A 296 15.02 -10.63 -23.70
CA ASN A 296 13.67 -10.84 -23.16
C ASN A 296 13.60 -11.92 -22.07
N ILE A 297 14.62 -12.78 -21.94
CA ILE A 297 14.71 -13.80 -20.90
C ILE A 297 15.49 -13.33 -19.66
N ASN A 298 16.27 -12.23 -19.76
CA ASN A 298 17.06 -11.58 -18.70
C ASN A 298 17.50 -12.51 -17.53
N PRO A 299 18.32 -13.55 -17.80
CA PRO A 299 18.67 -14.53 -16.78
C PRO A 299 19.76 -14.00 -15.86
N ILE A 300 19.70 -14.39 -14.59
CA ILE A 300 20.79 -14.17 -13.64
C ILE A 300 21.78 -15.31 -13.80
N VAL A 301 23.03 -15.01 -14.19
CA VAL A 301 24.09 -16.02 -14.35
C VAL A 301 24.98 -16.05 -13.11
N ASN A 302 24.79 -17.04 -12.27
CA ASN A 302 25.69 -17.35 -11.16
C ASN A 302 26.82 -18.25 -11.68
N VAL A 303 28.06 -17.88 -11.39
CA VAL A 303 29.25 -18.54 -11.94
C VAL A 303 30.06 -19.18 -10.81
N ILE A 304 30.28 -20.48 -10.95
CA ILE A 304 31.03 -21.32 -10.02
C ILE A 304 32.34 -21.71 -10.72
N GLY A 305 33.44 -21.11 -10.27
CA GLY A 305 34.78 -21.34 -10.79
C GLY A 305 35.53 -22.41 -10.01
N PHE A 306 35.97 -23.49 -10.66
CA PHE A 306 36.81 -24.52 -10.03
C PHE A 306 38.29 -24.30 -10.37
N ASN A 307 39.14 -24.10 -9.35
CA ASN A 307 40.60 -24.02 -9.50
C ASN A 307 41.11 -23.23 -10.74
N VAL A 308 40.48 -22.09 -11.00
CA VAL A 308 40.70 -21.27 -12.19
C VAL A 308 41.98 -20.43 -12.08
N ASP A 309 42.67 -20.24 -13.19
CA ASP A 309 43.75 -19.26 -13.26
C ASP A 309 43.22 -17.82 -13.25
N SER A 310 44.13 -16.83 -13.16
CA SER A 310 43.75 -15.42 -13.06
C SER A 310 43.01 -14.89 -14.29
N GLU A 311 43.25 -15.47 -15.47
CA GLU A 311 42.63 -15.00 -16.71
C GLU A 311 41.21 -15.55 -16.83
N ALA A 312 41.03 -16.85 -16.59
CA ALA A 312 39.73 -17.50 -16.50
C ALA A 312 38.86 -16.87 -15.40
N GLN A 313 39.42 -16.61 -14.21
CA GLN A 313 38.71 -15.96 -13.11
C GLN A 313 38.16 -14.59 -13.51
N LYS A 314 38.94 -13.78 -14.22
CA LYS A 314 38.50 -12.45 -14.66
C LYS A 314 37.32 -12.57 -15.62
N GLN A 315 37.42 -13.44 -16.62
CA GLN A 315 36.35 -13.68 -17.58
C GLN A 315 35.05 -14.14 -16.91
N LEU A 316 35.15 -15.12 -16.01
CA LEU A 316 34.01 -15.68 -15.27
C LEU A 316 33.33 -14.64 -14.34
N LYS A 317 34.12 -13.77 -13.70
CA LYS A 317 33.59 -12.63 -12.92
C LYS A 317 32.85 -11.63 -13.79
N GLU A 318 33.39 -11.32 -14.96
CA GLU A 318 32.75 -10.40 -15.90
C GLU A 318 31.41 -10.96 -16.41
N ILE A 319 31.33 -12.27 -16.67
CA ILE A 319 30.06 -12.94 -17.02
C ILE A 319 29.02 -12.72 -15.92
N ALA A 320 29.33 -13.11 -14.68
CA ALA A 320 28.40 -12.97 -13.56
C ALA A 320 27.97 -11.51 -13.35
N SER A 321 28.92 -10.58 -13.35
CA SER A 321 28.66 -9.16 -13.13
C SER A 321 27.81 -8.54 -14.23
N ASN A 322 27.98 -8.96 -15.49
CA ASN A 322 27.20 -8.46 -16.61
C ASN A 322 25.75 -8.96 -16.62
N THR A 323 25.40 -9.90 -15.75
CA THR A 323 24.06 -10.52 -15.62
C THR A 323 23.53 -10.44 -14.20
N ASP A 324 24.05 -9.52 -13.39
CA ASP A 324 23.67 -9.33 -11.98
C ASP A 324 23.76 -10.59 -11.08
N GLY A 325 24.53 -11.60 -11.52
CA GLY A 325 24.78 -12.82 -10.77
C GLY A 325 26.07 -12.72 -9.94
N THR A 326 26.35 -13.78 -9.19
CA THR A 326 27.57 -13.85 -8.38
C THR A 326 28.63 -14.72 -9.02
N TYR A 327 29.89 -14.41 -8.73
CA TYR A 327 31.02 -15.28 -9.04
C TYR A 327 31.61 -15.80 -7.73
N THR A 328 31.74 -17.11 -7.63
CA THR A 328 32.40 -17.75 -6.49
C THR A 328 33.45 -18.74 -6.96
N THR A 329 34.62 -18.70 -6.34
CA THR A 329 35.65 -19.71 -6.53
C THR A 329 35.44 -20.82 -5.49
N VAL A 330 35.29 -22.05 -5.97
CA VAL A 330 35.09 -23.22 -5.12
C VAL A 330 36.37 -24.02 -5.07
N THR A 331 36.87 -24.26 -3.85
CA THR A 331 38.06 -25.09 -3.60
C THR A 331 37.74 -26.39 -2.86
N ASN A 332 36.49 -26.56 -2.38
CA ASN A 332 35.96 -27.76 -1.73
C ASN A 332 34.42 -27.75 -1.73
N SER A 333 33.79 -28.88 -1.39
CA SER A 333 32.34 -29.08 -1.30
C SER A 333 31.62 -28.04 -0.41
N ASP A 334 32.22 -27.70 0.73
CA ASP A 334 31.60 -26.88 1.78
C ASP A 334 31.42 -25.41 1.33
N GLN A 335 32.34 -24.88 0.51
CA GLN A 335 32.24 -23.54 -0.06
C GLN A 335 31.12 -23.41 -1.09
N LEU A 336 30.81 -24.49 -1.78
CA LEU A 336 29.73 -24.54 -2.76
C LEU A 336 28.36 -24.74 -2.09
N GLU A 337 28.32 -25.57 -1.02
CA GLU A 337 27.15 -25.67 -0.13
C GLU A 337 26.77 -24.30 0.47
N ASN A 338 27.74 -23.45 0.84
CA ASN A 338 27.48 -22.10 1.37
C ASN A 338 26.86 -21.14 0.33
N GLU A 339 27.24 -21.21 -0.93
CA GLU A 339 26.63 -20.39 -1.99
C GLU A 339 25.18 -20.81 -2.27
N PHE A 340 24.91 -22.11 -2.17
CA PHE A 340 23.56 -22.65 -2.32
C PHE A 340 22.69 -22.39 -1.07
N ASN A 341 23.28 -22.39 0.13
CA ASN A 341 22.62 -21.91 1.34
C ASN A 341 22.23 -20.43 1.24
N ARG A 342 23.00 -19.60 0.52
CA ARG A 342 22.63 -18.19 0.27
C ARG A 342 21.34 -18.04 -0.54
N ALA A 343 21.06 -18.96 -1.47
CA ALA A 343 19.78 -19.01 -2.18
C ALA A 343 18.62 -19.44 -1.27
N LYS A 344 18.90 -20.27 -0.27
CA LYS A 344 17.96 -20.67 0.79
C LYS A 344 17.70 -19.55 1.81
N ASP A 345 18.70 -18.75 2.16
CA ASP A 345 18.56 -17.58 3.04
C ASP A 345 17.61 -16.53 2.45
N VAL A 346 17.57 -16.42 1.12
CA VAL A 346 16.61 -15.56 0.40
C VAL A 346 15.17 -16.05 0.59
N LEU A 347 14.92 -17.36 0.52
CA LEU A 347 13.59 -17.93 0.82
C LEU A 347 13.22 -17.81 2.30
N GLY A 348 14.19 -17.96 3.21
CA GLY A 348 14.02 -17.68 4.64
C GLY A 348 13.62 -16.23 4.92
N SER A 349 14.24 -15.29 4.22
CA SER A 349 13.96 -13.84 4.34
C SER A 349 12.53 -13.49 3.91
N TRP A 350 11.96 -14.20 2.94
CA TRP A 350 10.55 -14.01 2.53
C TRP A 350 9.56 -14.53 3.57
N LYS A 351 9.90 -15.61 4.28
CA LYS A 351 9.08 -16.12 5.38
C LYS A 351 9.08 -15.15 6.55
N GLU A 352 10.25 -14.67 6.96
CA GLU A 352 10.40 -13.64 7.99
C GLU A 352 9.64 -12.35 7.59
N TRP A 353 9.79 -11.91 6.33
CA TRP A 353 9.04 -10.76 5.82
C TRP A 353 7.52 -10.95 5.91
N LYS A 354 6.98 -12.12 5.56
CA LYS A 354 5.54 -12.38 5.67
C LYS A 354 5.08 -12.31 7.11
N GLU A 355 5.82 -12.95 8.03
CA GLU A 355 5.49 -12.95 9.46
C GLU A 355 5.48 -11.50 10.00
N ASP A 356 6.53 -10.73 9.74
CA ASP A 356 6.61 -9.32 10.13
C ASP A 356 5.49 -8.46 9.50
N ALA A 357 5.16 -8.70 8.23
CA ALA A 357 4.12 -7.97 7.53
C ALA A 357 2.73 -8.29 8.08
N LEU A 358 2.44 -9.55 8.42
CA LEU A 358 1.18 -9.94 9.05
C LEU A 358 1.06 -9.38 10.47
N ASP A 359 2.15 -9.36 11.24
CA ASP A 359 2.19 -8.71 12.56
C ASP A 359 1.90 -7.20 12.48
N ASP A 360 2.41 -6.51 11.44
CA ASP A 360 2.05 -5.10 11.16
C ASP A 360 0.56 -4.94 10.85
N VAL A 361 -0.06 -5.89 10.14
CA VAL A 361 -1.51 -5.87 9.90
C VAL A 361 -2.29 -6.08 11.20
N ASP A 362 -1.88 -7.01 12.05
CA ASP A 362 -2.54 -7.27 13.34
C ASP A 362 -2.40 -6.07 14.30
N ALA A 363 -1.28 -5.35 14.26
CA ALA A 363 -1.13 -4.07 14.95
C ALA A 363 -2.12 -3.02 14.41
N LYS A 364 -2.27 -2.91 13.08
CA LYS A 364 -3.24 -2.02 12.44
C LYS A 364 -4.70 -2.40 12.73
N GLU A 365 -4.98 -3.67 12.93
CA GLU A 365 -6.30 -4.16 13.37
C GLU A 365 -6.63 -3.62 14.76
N THR A 366 -5.66 -3.64 15.66
CA THR A 366 -5.79 -3.05 17.01
C THR A 366 -5.97 -1.54 16.95
N ASP A 367 -5.19 -0.84 16.12
CA ASP A 367 -5.32 0.61 15.93
C ASP A 367 -6.69 1.00 15.36
N ALA A 368 -7.18 0.25 14.36
CA ALA A 368 -8.49 0.50 13.77
C ALA A 368 -9.62 0.30 14.78
N TYR A 369 -9.54 -0.72 15.65
CA TYR A 369 -10.51 -0.91 16.73
C TYR A 369 -10.57 0.31 17.67
N PHE A 370 -9.41 0.80 18.13
CA PHE A 370 -9.36 1.97 19.01
C PHE A 370 -9.78 3.26 18.31
N ASP A 371 -9.51 3.39 17.01
CA ASP A 371 -9.98 4.50 16.21
C ASP A 371 -11.50 4.54 16.08
N VAL A 372 -12.14 3.39 15.79
CA VAL A 372 -13.61 3.30 15.76
C VAL A 372 -14.20 3.62 17.12
N LEU A 373 -13.64 3.05 18.18
CA LEU A 373 -14.07 3.33 19.55
C LEU A 373 -13.92 4.81 19.92
N GLY A 374 -12.83 5.44 19.50
CA GLY A 374 -12.60 6.88 19.71
C GLY A 374 -13.66 7.71 18.99
N TYR A 375 -13.89 7.41 17.71
CA TYR A 375 -14.89 8.08 16.88
C TYR A 375 -16.31 7.94 17.46
N THR A 376 -16.73 6.73 17.86
CA THR A 376 -18.09 6.51 18.38
C THR A 376 -18.30 7.21 19.72
N ASN A 377 -17.30 7.24 20.60
CA ASN A 377 -17.37 8.03 21.83
C ASN A 377 -17.52 9.53 21.55
N ASP A 378 -16.73 10.09 20.64
CA ASP A 378 -16.83 11.51 20.28
C ASP A 378 -18.19 11.83 19.65
N PHE A 379 -18.67 10.97 18.76
CA PHE A 379 -20.02 11.08 18.17
C PHE A 379 -21.10 11.05 19.25
N TYR A 380 -21.05 10.07 20.16
CA TYR A 380 -21.99 9.93 21.27
C TYR A 380 -22.04 11.18 22.15
N PHE A 381 -20.88 11.69 22.58
CA PHE A 381 -20.83 12.88 23.43
C PHE A 381 -21.29 14.14 22.70
N THR A 382 -21.03 14.26 21.41
CA THR A 382 -21.52 15.35 20.55
C THR A 382 -23.04 15.30 20.43
N GLY A 383 -23.60 14.12 20.13
CA GLY A 383 -25.05 13.90 20.10
C GLY A 383 -25.72 14.19 21.45
N LEU A 384 -25.11 13.74 22.54
CA LEU A 384 -25.58 14.01 23.89
C LEU A 384 -25.56 15.51 24.21
N SER A 385 -24.52 16.24 23.80
CA SER A 385 -24.47 17.72 23.93
C SER A 385 -25.64 18.37 23.20
N GLN A 386 -25.84 18.00 21.93
CA GLN A 386 -26.94 18.53 21.11
C GLN A 386 -28.31 18.29 21.76
N SER A 387 -28.61 17.04 22.16
CA SER A 387 -29.88 16.68 22.78
C SER A 387 -30.10 17.38 24.12
N ASN A 388 -29.07 17.50 24.95
CA ASN A 388 -29.16 18.22 26.22
C ASN A 388 -29.38 19.72 26.00
N ASN A 389 -28.73 20.31 25.01
CA ASN A 389 -28.90 21.72 24.67
C ASN A 389 -30.34 21.97 24.18
N LEU A 390 -30.85 21.16 23.25
CA LEU A 390 -32.24 21.23 22.78
C LEU A 390 -33.25 21.06 23.92
N SER A 391 -33.06 20.04 24.76
CA SER A 391 -33.90 19.80 25.94
C SER A 391 -33.91 21.01 26.88
N SER A 392 -32.73 21.62 27.10
CA SER A 392 -32.59 22.83 27.92
C SER A 392 -33.32 24.02 27.28
N LEU A 393 -33.25 24.20 25.97
CA LEU A 393 -33.98 25.28 25.28
C LEU A 393 -35.48 25.12 25.49
N ILE A 394 -36.02 23.93 25.18
CA ILE A 394 -37.45 23.62 25.31
C ILE A 394 -37.92 23.82 26.76
N GLN A 395 -37.11 23.39 27.74
CA GLN A 395 -37.42 23.57 29.15
C GLN A 395 -37.39 25.03 29.58
N ASN A 396 -36.43 25.84 29.10
CA ASN A 396 -36.29 27.25 29.48
C ASN A 396 -37.39 28.12 28.87
N ILE A 397 -37.76 27.90 27.61
CA ILE A 397 -38.85 28.66 26.96
C ILE A 397 -40.21 28.37 27.62
N TYR A 398 -40.41 27.15 28.15
CA TYR A 398 -41.57 26.82 28.96
C TYR A 398 -41.54 27.53 30.32
N LEU A 399 -40.40 27.55 31.02
CA LEU A 399 -40.28 28.22 32.33
C LEU A 399 -40.44 29.75 32.25
N GLU A 400 -40.14 30.33 31.09
CA GLU A 400 -40.31 31.75 30.79
C GLU A 400 -41.70 32.10 30.22
N ASP A 401 -42.66 31.16 30.30
CA ASP A 401 -44.03 31.29 29.81
C ASP A 401 -44.13 31.68 28.32
N ILE A 402 -43.12 31.32 27.50
CA ILE A 402 -43.12 31.56 26.04
C ILE A 402 -44.02 30.53 25.32
N ILE A 403 -44.06 29.31 25.85
CA ILE A 403 -44.87 28.20 25.33
C ILE A 403 -45.70 27.56 26.44
N THR A 404 -46.78 26.89 26.07
CA THR A 404 -47.63 26.14 27.00
C THR A 404 -47.03 24.77 27.35
N GLN A 405 -47.68 24.06 28.28
CA GLN A 405 -47.32 22.67 28.60
C GLN A 405 -47.56 21.72 27.42
N GLU A 406 -48.59 21.95 26.61
CA GLU A 406 -48.92 21.13 25.44
C GLU A 406 -47.87 21.33 24.34
N ASP A 407 -47.49 22.59 24.06
CA ASP A 407 -46.41 22.91 23.11
C ASP A 407 -45.10 22.25 23.52
N LYS A 408 -44.78 22.26 24.83
CA LYS A 408 -43.57 21.63 25.36
C LYS A 408 -43.56 20.13 25.06
N GLU A 409 -44.68 19.44 25.30
CA GLU A 409 -44.80 18.01 25.03
C GLU A 409 -44.57 17.72 23.54
N GLU A 410 -45.10 18.57 22.66
CA GLU A 410 -44.99 18.38 21.21
C GLU A 410 -43.58 18.66 20.66
N LEU A 411 -42.87 19.64 21.23
CA LEU A 411 -41.44 19.86 20.94
C LEU A 411 -40.55 18.75 21.53
N GLN A 412 -40.90 18.20 22.69
CA GLN A 412 -40.18 17.07 23.29
C GLN A 412 -40.36 15.79 22.46
N ASN A 413 -41.52 15.58 21.83
CA ASN A 413 -41.73 14.47 20.89
C ASN A 413 -40.79 14.58 19.68
N ARG A 414 -40.59 15.79 19.13
CA ARG A 414 -39.63 16.04 18.05
C ARG A 414 -38.18 15.84 18.47
N LEU A 415 -37.81 16.29 19.68
CA LEU A 415 -36.49 16.00 20.27
C LEU A 415 -36.24 14.49 20.36
N LYS A 416 -37.24 13.71 20.73
CA LYS A 416 -37.10 12.24 20.78
C LYS A 416 -36.77 11.64 19.41
N ASN A 417 -37.37 12.15 18.33
CA ASN A 417 -37.03 11.70 16.98
C ASN A 417 -35.55 11.98 16.64
N VAL A 418 -35.03 13.13 17.07
CA VAL A 418 -33.59 13.46 16.93
C VAL A 418 -32.72 12.52 17.76
N GLU A 419 -33.10 12.22 19.00
CA GLU A 419 -32.37 11.27 19.86
C GLU A 419 -32.35 9.84 19.28
N ASP A 420 -33.45 9.42 18.65
CA ASP A 420 -33.53 8.12 18.00
C ASP A 420 -32.71 8.09 16.71
N LEU A 421 -32.71 9.17 15.92
CA LEU A 421 -31.81 9.33 14.77
C LEU A 421 -30.33 9.28 15.18
N LEU A 422 -29.94 9.98 16.25
CA LEU A 422 -28.56 9.98 16.75
C LEU A 422 -28.07 8.56 17.09
N LYS A 423 -28.90 7.76 17.76
CA LYS A 423 -28.57 6.38 18.11
C LYS A 423 -28.47 5.48 16.88
N GLU A 424 -29.37 5.64 15.92
CA GLU A 424 -29.33 4.82 14.71
C GLU A 424 -28.13 5.20 13.83
N ALA A 425 -27.86 6.50 13.69
CA ALA A 425 -26.69 7.01 12.96
C ALA A 425 -25.37 6.53 13.59
N GLU A 426 -25.22 6.61 14.91
CA GLU A 426 -24.03 6.10 15.62
C GLU A 426 -23.78 4.62 15.26
N LYS A 427 -24.83 3.81 15.34
CA LYS A 427 -24.76 2.37 15.06
C LYS A 427 -24.49 2.08 13.59
N GLU A 428 -25.12 2.83 12.67
CA GLU A 428 -24.88 2.70 11.23
C GLU A 428 -23.41 2.99 10.91
N ILE A 429 -22.90 4.13 11.39
CA ILE A 429 -21.51 4.54 11.16
C ILE A 429 -20.51 3.57 11.79
N GLU A 430 -20.77 3.10 13.03
CA GLU A 430 -19.93 2.10 13.69
C GLU A 430 -19.83 0.81 12.85
N ASN A 431 -20.96 0.32 12.34
CA ASN A 431 -20.98 -0.87 11.49
C ASN A 431 -20.22 -0.65 10.18
N ASP A 432 -20.41 0.50 9.52
CA ASP A 432 -19.75 0.83 8.27
C ASP A 432 -18.23 0.97 8.43
N LEU A 433 -17.77 1.61 9.50
CA LEU A 433 -16.36 1.72 9.84
C LEU A 433 -15.74 0.36 10.15
N ASN A 434 -16.40 -0.47 10.97
CA ASN A 434 -15.94 -1.82 11.30
C ASN A 434 -15.86 -2.72 10.06
N ASN A 435 -16.88 -2.68 9.19
CA ASN A 435 -16.90 -3.45 7.94
C ASN A 435 -15.80 -2.97 6.98
N SER A 436 -15.62 -1.65 6.85
CA SER A 436 -14.60 -1.06 5.97
C SER A 436 -13.19 -1.39 6.45
N SER A 437 -12.93 -1.27 7.76
CA SER A 437 -11.67 -1.67 8.38
C SER A 437 -11.38 -3.16 8.15
N SER A 438 -12.34 -4.03 8.50
CA SER A 438 -12.19 -5.48 8.38
C SER A 438 -11.92 -5.91 6.95
N LYS A 439 -12.70 -5.40 5.99
CA LYS A 439 -12.51 -5.69 4.56
C LYS A 439 -11.10 -5.33 4.12
N ARG A 440 -10.65 -4.13 4.48
CA ARG A 440 -9.37 -3.59 4.04
C ARG A 440 -8.17 -4.31 4.65
N LEU A 441 -8.26 -4.71 5.91
CA LEU A 441 -7.23 -5.52 6.57
C LEU A 441 -7.17 -6.92 5.95
N ASN A 442 -8.31 -7.51 5.62
CA ASN A 442 -8.37 -8.80 4.92
C ASN A 442 -7.77 -8.69 3.51
N ASP A 443 -8.12 -7.65 2.74
CA ASP A 443 -7.54 -7.40 1.42
C ASP A 443 -6.01 -7.28 1.52
N LEU A 444 -5.49 -6.64 2.57
CA LEU A 444 -4.05 -6.52 2.82
C LEU A 444 -3.41 -7.87 3.21
N LYS A 445 -4.05 -8.67 4.07
CA LYS A 445 -3.59 -10.04 4.40
C LYS A 445 -3.54 -10.89 3.13
N ASP A 446 -4.55 -10.81 2.27
CA ASP A 446 -4.60 -11.50 0.98
C ASP A 446 -3.50 -11.03 0.02
N GLU A 447 -3.22 -9.72 -0.04
CA GLU A 447 -2.11 -9.18 -0.83
C GLU A 447 -0.75 -9.66 -0.30
N ILE A 448 -0.55 -9.70 1.02
CA ILE A 448 0.67 -10.23 1.65
C ILE A 448 0.82 -11.71 1.33
N HIS A 449 -0.25 -12.50 1.46
CA HIS A 449 -0.26 -13.92 1.12
C HIS A 449 0.06 -14.13 -0.36
N LYS A 450 -0.63 -13.43 -1.26
CA LYS A 450 -0.38 -13.49 -2.71
C LYS A 450 1.05 -13.09 -3.05
N LYS A 451 1.59 -12.06 -2.40
CA LYS A 451 2.97 -11.61 -2.59
C LYS A 451 3.96 -12.63 -2.04
N TYR A 452 3.71 -13.23 -0.88
CA TYR A 452 4.53 -14.31 -0.35
C TYR A 452 4.48 -15.54 -1.25
N ASP A 453 3.30 -16.01 -1.63
CA ASP A 453 3.11 -17.22 -2.44
C ASP A 453 3.75 -17.04 -3.82
N SER A 454 3.55 -15.89 -4.49
CA SER A 454 4.24 -15.57 -5.76
C SER A 454 5.77 -15.51 -5.66
N ASN A 455 6.32 -15.31 -4.46
CA ASN A 455 7.76 -15.26 -4.22
C ASN A 455 8.33 -16.53 -3.54
N THR A 456 7.51 -17.49 -3.09
CA THR A 456 7.98 -18.65 -2.30
C THR A 456 7.35 -20.01 -2.63
N ASN A 457 6.17 -20.05 -3.27
CA ASN A 457 5.46 -21.29 -3.59
C ASN A 457 4.79 -21.18 -4.99
N PRO A 458 5.60 -21.16 -6.06
CA PRO A 458 5.17 -20.97 -7.45
C PRO A 458 4.33 -22.12 -8.01
#